data_AF-A6GFG8-F1
#
_entry.id   AF-A6GFG8-F1
#
_cell.length_a   1.000
_cell.length_b   1.000
_cell.length_c   1.000
_cell.angle_alpha   90.00
_cell.angle_beta   90.00
_cell.angle_gamma   90.00
#
_symmetry.space_group_name_H-M   'P 1'
#
loop_
_entity.id
_entity.type
_entity.pdbx_description
1 polymer ?
#
loop_
_entity_poly.entity_id
_entity_poly.type
_entity_poly.pdbx_seq_one_letter_code
_entity_poly.pdbx_strand_id
1 'polypeptide(L)'
;MSSPAQPSANDLQAEAVARDIASDMPSPYCPGRSIASCPSQAARELEDDILELAKDGKEKGEIEAILVQRFGEDKMGSSSQGEILAAVVLGTVLALVAIVLLARRWMQPADAAAGVASGGAVKAKTKASAGLDGVSVDELDRLEDALDELDEL
;
A
#
# COMPACT_ATOMS: atom_id res chain seq x y z
N MET A 1 -49.51 -4.52 -14.61
CA MET A 1 -48.24 -3.96 -15.09
C MET A 1 -47.42 -3.57 -13.87
N SER A 2 -46.50 -4.44 -13.44
CA SER A 2 -45.66 -4.22 -12.26
C SER A 2 -44.59 -3.19 -12.61
N SER A 3 -44.46 -2.16 -11.79
CA SER A 3 -43.41 -1.15 -11.89
C SER A 3 -42.04 -1.82 -11.71
N PRO A 4 -41.01 -1.54 -12.53
CA PRO A 4 -39.68 -2.06 -12.27
C PRO A 4 -39.20 -1.51 -10.92
N ALA A 5 -38.74 -2.41 -10.04
CA ALA A 5 -38.06 -2.03 -8.81
C ALA A 5 -36.92 -1.08 -9.18
N GLN A 6 -36.92 0.13 -8.62
CA GLN A 6 -35.83 1.07 -8.88
C GLN A 6 -34.53 0.50 -8.30
N PRO A 7 -33.41 0.56 -9.04
CA PRO A 7 -32.13 0.10 -8.54
C PRO A 7 -31.76 0.88 -7.28
N SER A 8 -31.34 0.17 -6.25
CA SER A 8 -30.91 0.79 -5.00
C SER A 8 -29.54 1.47 -5.16
N ALA A 9 -29.18 2.35 -4.23
CA ALA A 9 -27.86 2.99 -4.24
C ALA A 9 -26.70 1.97 -4.15
N ASN A 10 -26.95 0.79 -3.58
CA ASN A 10 -25.98 -0.30 -3.53
C ASN A 10 -25.85 -1.01 -4.88
N ASP A 11 -26.95 -1.18 -5.62
CA ASP A 11 -26.92 -1.77 -6.96
C ASP A 11 -26.10 -0.90 -7.91
N LEU A 12 -26.30 0.42 -7.87
CA LEU A 12 -25.55 1.37 -8.70
C LEU A 12 -24.05 1.39 -8.37
N GLN A 13 -23.70 1.23 -7.09
CA GLN A 13 -22.30 1.11 -6.67
C GLN A 13 -21.69 -0.21 -7.13
N ALA A 14 -22.42 -1.33 -7.00
CA ALA A 14 -21.97 -2.64 -7.46
C ALA A 14 -21.75 -2.65 -8.98
N GLU A 15 -22.66 -2.05 -9.75
CA GLU A 15 -22.51 -1.88 -11.21
C GLU A 15 -21.29 -1.01 -11.56
N ALA A 16 -21.04 0.06 -10.81
CA ALA A 16 -19.87 0.91 -11.03
C ALA A 16 -18.56 0.14 -10.77
N VAL A 17 -18.47 -0.59 -9.64
CA VAL A 17 -17.31 -1.41 -9.30
C VAL A 17 -17.09 -2.51 -10.35
N ALA A 18 -18.15 -3.21 -10.76
CA ALA A 18 -18.05 -4.27 -11.75
C ALA A 18 -17.56 -3.75 -13.11
N ARG A 19 -18.03 -2.58 -13.52
CA ARG A 19 -17.61 -1.94 -14.77
C ARG A 19 -16.16 -1.47 -14.74
N ASP A 20 -15.72 -0.99 -13.60
CA ASP A 20 -14.33 -0.55 -13.37
C ASP A 20 -13.37 -1.74 -13.47
N ILE A 21 -13.69 -2.83 -12.76
CA ILE A 21 -12.94 -4.10 -12.82
C ILE A 21 -12.92 -4.67 -14.24
N ALA A 22 -14.07 -4.73 -14.91
CA ALA A 22 -14.15 -5.28 -16.25
C ALA A 22 -13.36 -4.45 -17.29
N SER A 23 -13.22 -3.14 -17.06
CA SER A 23 -12.49 -2.24 -17.96
C SER A 23 -10.98 -2.26 -17.71
N ASP A 24 -10.55 -2.33 -16.45
CA ASP A 24 -9.14 -2.33 -16.05
C ASP A 24 -8.47 -3.70 -16.22
N MET A 25 -9.21 -4.79 -15.99
CA MET A 25 -8.62 -6.12 -15.93
C MET A 25 -8.54 -6.77 -17.32
N PRO A 26 -7.40 -7.38 -17.70
CA PRO A 26 -7.25 -8.08 -18.96
C PRO A 26 -8.14 -9.33 -19.00
N SER A 27 -8.75 -9.59 -20.16
CA SER A 27 -9.60 -10.76 -20.35
C SER A 27 -8.75 -12.03 -20.52
N PRO A 28 -9.02 -13.11 -19.76
CA PRO A 28 -8.31 -14.39 -19.93
C PRO A 28 -8.67 -15.10 -21.24
N TYR A 29 -9.71 -14.62 -21.94
CA TYR A 29 -10.23 -15.19 -23.18
C TYR A 29 -9.78 -14.44 -24.43
N CYS A 30 -9.43 -13.15 -24.30
CA CYS A 30 -9.05 -12.29 -25.42
C CYS A 30 -7.69 -11.61 -25.11
N PRO A 31 -6.57 -12.07 -25.69
CA PRO A 31 -5.28 -11.43 -25.45
C PRO A 31 -5.28 -9.98 -25.96
N GLY A 32 -4.83 -9.06 -25.11
CA GLY A 32 -4.74 -7.63 -25.44
C GLY A 32 -6.06 -6.85 -25.37
N ARG A 33 -7.11 -7.43 -24.79
CA ARG A 33 -8.36 -6.71 -24.47
C ARG A 33 -8.74 -6.89 -23.01
N SER A 34 -9.43 -5.89 -22.46
CA SER A 34 -10.08 -6.01 -21.16
C SER A 34 -11.32 -6.90 -21.22
N ILE A 35 -11.81 -7.34 -20.06
CA ILE A 35 -13.03 -8.15 -19.94
C ILE A 35 -14.20 -7.46 -20.66
N ALA A 36 -14.40 -6.16 -20.39
CA ALA A 36 -15.44 -5.30 -20.99
C ALA A 36 -15.35 -5.17 -22.51
N SER A 37 -14.16 -5.36 -23.08
CA SER A 37 -13.90 -5.19 -24.52
C SER A 37 -13.86 -6.51 -25.28
N CYS A 38 -14.00 -7.66 -24.61
CA CYS A 38 -13.93 -8.97 -25.22
C CYS A 38 -15.32 -9.41 -25.72
N PRO A 39 -15.52 -9.69 -27.03
CA PRO A 39 -16.82 -10.11 -27.57
C PRO A 39 -17.18 -11.58 -27.27
N SER A 40 -16.42 -12.25 -26.37
CA SER A 40 -16.64 -13.66 -26.03
C SER A 40 -17.84 -13.84 -25.10
N GLN A 41 -18.62 -14.90 -25.30
CA GLN A 41 -19.74 -15.24 -24.41
C GLN A 41 -19.26 -15.52 -22.98
N ALA A 42 -18.09 -16.15 -22.83
CA ALA A 42 -17.48 -16.41 -21.51
C ALA A 42 -17.02 -15.13 -20.79
N ALA A 43 -16.73 -14.04 -21.53
CA ALA A 43 -16.41 -12.75 -20.91
C ALA A 43 -17.65 -12.07 -20.34
N ARG A 44 -18.81 -12.23 -20.99
CA ARG A 44 -20.10 -11.73 -20.46
C ARG A 44 -20.52 -12.47 -19.20
N GLU A 45 -20.38 -13.79 -19.17
CA GLU A 45 -20.62 -14.56 -17.94
C GLU A 45 -19.69 -14.11 -16.81
N LEU A 46 -18.43 -13.77 -17.13
CA LEU A 46 -17.50 -13.23 -16.14
C LEU A 46 -17.91 -11.83 -15.64
N GLU A 47 -18.44 -10.96 -16.49
CA GLU A 47 -18.99 -9.66 -16.07
C GLU A 47 -20.17 -9.82 -15.10
N ASP A 48 -21.06 -10.77 -15.40
CA ASP A 48 -22.19 -11.09 -14.54
C ASP A 48 -21.72 -11.65 -13.17
N ASP A 49 -20.72 -12.54 -13.17
CA ASP A 49 -20.08 -13.05 -11.95
C ASP A 49 -19.44 -11.91 -11.12
N ILE A 50 -18.71 -11.00 -11.76
CA ILE A 50 -18.09 -9.82 -11.10
C ILE A 50 -19.18 -8.94 -10.46
N LEU A 51 -20.30 -8.76 -11.17
CA LEU A 51 -21.42 -7.95 -10.70
C LEU A 51 -22.15 -8.61 -9.51
N GLU A 52 -22.25 -9.93 -9.50
CA GLU A 52 -22.77 -10.68 -8.35
C GLU A 52 -21.84 -10.53 -7.13
N LEU A 53 -20.52 -10.67 -7.31
CA LEU A 53 -19.53 -10.47 -6.26
C LEU A 53 -19.56 -9.03 -5.70
N ALA A 54 -19.75 -8.04 -6.56
CA ALA A 54 -19.88 -6.64 -6.15
C ALA A 54 -21.20 -6.40 -5.38
N LYS A 55 -22.30 -7.07 -5.76
CA LYS A 55 -23.58 -7.03 -5.03
C LYS A 55 -23.50 -7.69 -3.66
N ASP A 56 -22.68 -8.73 -3.52
CA ASP A 56 -22.35 -9.35 -2.23
C ASP A 56 -21.50 -8.43 -1.33
N GLY A 57 -21.13 -7.24 -1.81
CA GLY A 57 -20.41 -6.22 -1.06
C GLY A 57 -18.89 -6.44 -1.04
N LYS A 58 -18.35 -7.24 -1.96
CA LYS A 58 -16.90 -7.39 -2.10
C LYS A 58 -16.27 -6.14 -2.69
N GLU A 59 -15.12 -5.77 -2.16
CA GLU A 59 -14.36 -4.62 -2.64
C GLU A 59 -13.55 -4.98 -3.90
N LYS A 60 -13.19 -3.96 -4.70
CA LYS A 60 -12.48 -4.11 -5.98
C LYS A 60 -11.29 -5.09 -5.89
N GLY A 61 -10.37 -4.86 -4.95
CA GLY A 61 -9.20 -5.71 -4.77
C GLY A 61 -9.49 -7.16 -4.37
N GLU A 62 -10.59 -7.42 -3.65
CA GLU A 62 -10.99 -8.78 -3.28
C GLU A 62 -11.56 -9.54 -4.48
N ILE A 63 -12.37 -8.85 -5.31
CA ILE A 63 -12.88 -9.41 -6.55
C ILE A 63 -11.71 -9.73 -7.49
N GLU A 64 -10.75 -8.82 -7.63
CA GLU A 64 -9.53 -9.03 -8.41
C GLU A 64 -8.74 -10.27 -7.94
N ALA A 65 -8.54 -10.42 -6.63
CA ALA A 65 -7.85 -11.57 -6.07
C ALA A 65 -8.56 -12.91 -6.36
N ILE A 66 -9.90 -12.95 -6.23
CA ILE A 66 -10.71 -14.12 -6.57
C ILE A 66 -10.57 -14.47 -8.05
N LEU A 67 -10.62 -13.45 -8.91
CA LEU A 67 -10.52 -13.59 -10.35
C LEU A 67 -9.14 -14.11 -10.78
N VAL A 68 -8.07 -13.59 -10.18
CA VAL A 68 -6.70 -14.05 -10.40
C VAL A 68 -6.49 -15.47 -9.89
N GLN A 69 -7.05 -15.82 -8.73
CA GLN A 69 -7.01 -17.19 -8.20
C GLN A 69 -7.74 -18.18 -9.12
N ARG A 70 -8.87 -17.77 -9.74
CA ARG A 70 -9.70 -18.64 -10.59
C ARG A 70 -9.12 -18.84 -11.99
N PHE A 71 -8.52 -17.81 -12.60
CA PHE A 71 -8.07 -17.84 -14.00
C PHE A 71 -6.55 -17.89 -14.18
N GLY A 72 -5.79 -17.71 -13.09
CA GLY A 72 -4.34 -17.78 -13.04
C GLY A 72 -3.66 -16.43 -13.28
N GLU A 73 -2.57 -16.19 -12.56
CA GLU A 73 -1.76 -14.97 -12.60
C GLU A 73 -1.15 -14.71 -13.99
N ASP A 74 -0.83 -15.78 -14.73
CA ASP A 74 -0.22 -15.69 -16.06
C ASP A 74 -1.15 -15.08 -17.12
N LYS A 75 -2.47 -15.17 -16.93
CA LYS A 75 -3.47 -14.69 -17.90
C LYS A 75 -4.11 -13.36 -17.51
N MET A 76 -4.19 -13.09 -16.21
CA MET A 76 -4.90 -11.93 -15.66
C MET A 76 -4.00 -10.70 -15.45
N GLY A 77 -2.71 -10.80 -15.80
CA GLY A 77 -1.74 -9.75 -15.50
C GLY A 77 -1.46 -9.74 -14.00
N SER A 78 -0.20 -9.89 -13.63
CA SER A 78 0.22 -10.08 -12.24
C SER A 78 -0.53 -9.16 -11.26
N SER A 79 -1.30 -9.73 -10.33
CA SER A 79 -1.77 -9.07 -9.11
C SER A 79 -0.60 -8.88 -8.11
N SER A 80 0.63 -8.77 -8.61
CA SER A 80 1.84 -8.60 -7.83
C SER A 80 1.83 -7.28 -7.06
N GLN A 81 1.07 -6.27 -7.51
CA GLN A 81 0.89 -5.05 -6.74
C GLN A 81 0.22 -5.30 -5.39
N GLY A 82 -0.77 -6.20 -5.31
CA GLY A 82 -1.46 -6.51 -4.06
C GLY A 82 -0.54 -7.21 -3.06
N GLU A 83 0.21 -8.22 -3.51
CA GLU A 83 1.16 -8.93 -2.66
C GLU A 83 2.37 -8.06 -2.27
N ILE A 84 2.91 -7.25 -3.20
CA ILE A 84 4.01 -6.34 -2.88
C ILE A 84 3.53 -5.24 -1.92
N LEU A 85 2.35 -4.67 -2.13
CA LEU A 85 1.77 -3.70 -1.20
C LEU A 85 1.48 -4.34 0.15
N ALA A 86 0.91 -5.56 0.18
CA ALA A 86 0.68 -6.29 1.42
C ALA A 86 2.00 -6.59 2.16
N ALA A 87 3.05 -7.00 1.44
CA ALA A 87 4.37 -7.26 2.02
C ALA A 87 5.01 -5.97 2.56
N VAL A 88 4.88 -4.84 1.85
CA VAL A 88 5.38 -3.53 2.30
C VAL A 88 4.60 -3.02 3.51
N VAL A 89 3.27 -3.14 3.51
CA VAL A 89 2.41 -2.77 4.64
C VAL A 89 2.73 -3.66 5.85
N LEU A 90 2.85 -4.97 5.66
CA LEU A 90 3.18 -5.89 6.74
C LEU A 90 4.58 -5.63 7.29
N GLY A 91 5.56 -5.40 6.40
CA GLY A 91 6.92 -5.06 6.77
C GLY A 91 7.02 -3.74 7.54
N THR A 92 6.28 -2.70 7.12
CA THR A 92 6.23 -1.41 7.82
C THR A 92 5.56 -1.51 9.18
N VAL A 93 4.45 -2.26 9.30
CA VAL A 93 3.78 -2.51 10.58
C VAL A 93 4.71 -3.26 11.54
N LEU A 94 5.37 -4.32 11.08
CA LEU A 94 6.33 -5.08 11.90
C LEU A 94 7.51 -4.22 12.34
N ALA A 95 8.05 -3.37 11.45
CA ALA A 95 9.12 -2.44 11.78
C ALA A 95 8.69 -1.43 12.84
N LEU A 96 7.50 -0.82 12.70
CA LEU A 96 6.95 0.11 13.69
C LEU A 96 6.74 -0.56 15.05
N VAL A 97 6.17 -1.78 15.05
CA VAL A 97 5.98 -2.55 16.29
C VAL A 97 7.33 -2.85 16.94
N ALA A 98 8.34 -3.27 16.18
CA ALA A 98 9.68 -3.52 16.70
C ALA A 98 10.32 -2.26 17.29
N ILE A 99 10.20 -1.11 16.62
CA ILE A 99 10.67 0.19 17.11
C ILE A 99 9.96 0.56 18.42
N VAL A 100 8.63 0.42 18.48
CA VAL A 100 7.85 0.72 19.69
C VAL A 100 8.24 -0.21 20.83
N LEU A 101 8.46 -1.51 20.58
CA LEU A 101 8.88 -2.45 21.62
C LEU A 101 10.30 -2.17 22.13
N LEU A 102 11.24 -1.82 21.24
CA LEU A 102 12.59 -1.40 21.62
C LEU A 102 12.56 -0.10 22.43
N ALA A 103 11.81 0.89 21.97
CA ALA A 103 11.62 2.16 22.67
C ALA A 103 11.00 1.93 24.05
N ARG A 104 9.94 1.12 24.16
CA ARG A 104 9.34 0.75 25.45
C ARG A 104 10.32 0.02 26.34
N ARG A 105 11.14 -0.89 25.81
CA ARG A 105 12.14 -1.64 26.58
C ARG A 105 13.26 -0.73 27.10
N TRP A 106 13.61 0.33 26.38
CA TRP A 106 14.61 1.31 26.80
C TRP A 106 14.02 2.38 27.72
N MET A 107 12.72 2.63 27.62
CA MET A 107 11.94 3.53 28.46
C MET A 107 11.24 2.83 29.63
N GLN A 108 11.57 1.56 29.93
CA GLN A 108 11.28 1.00 31.25
C GLN A 108 12.46 1.35 32.16
N PRO A 109 12.43 2.49 32.87
CA PRO A 109 13.30 2.66 34.01
C PRO A 109 13.02 1.52 34.98
N ALA A 110 14.09 0.95 35.53
CA ALA A 110 13.98 0.19 36.75
C ALA A 110 13.49 1.14 37.85
N ASP A 111 12.17 1.26 38.01
CA ASP A 111 11.56 1.82 39.22
C ASP A 111 11.76 0.84 40.37
N ALA A 112 13.00 0.75 40.82
CA ALA A 112 13.42 0.26 42.12
C ALA A 112 14.85 0.73 42.43
N ALA A 113 15.07 2.05 42.46
CA ALA A 113 15.89 2.71 43.48
C ALA A 113 16.03 4.22 43.22
N ALA A 114 15.49 4.99 44.17
CA ALA A 114 16.05 6.21 44.72
C ALA A 114 16.38 7.37 43.76
N GLY A 115 15.57 8.42 43.83
CA GLY A 115 15.98 9.74 43.36
C GLY A 115 17.17 10.28 44.15
N VAL A 116 18.09 10.93 43.44
CA VAL A 116 18.90 12.08 43.88
C VAL A 116 19.30 12.84 42.62
N ALA A 117 18.96 14.14 42.61
CA ALA A 117 19.62 15.24 41.92
C ALA A 117 19.98 15.15 40.42
N SER A 118 19.28 15.99 39.66
CA SER A 118 19.85 17.11 38.86
C SER A 118 21.14 16.87 38.06
N GLY A 119 21.04 16.99 36.74
CA GLY A 119 22.17 17.44 35.94
C GLY A 119 22.09 17.12 34.46
N GLY A 120 21.89 18.14 33.64
CA GLY A 120 22.58 18.23 32.35
C GLY A 120 21.84 17.72 31.13
N ALA A 121 21.45 18.68 30.29
CA ALA A 121 21.25 18.48 28.86
C ALA A 121 22.41 17.69 28.23
N VAL A 122 22.13 16.84 27.23
CA VAL A 122 22.73 16.87 25.88
C VAL A 122 22.03 15.82 25.01
N LYS A 123 21.66 16.25 23.81
CA LYS A 123 21.15 15.51 22.65
C LYS A 123 21.78 14.10 22.48
N ALA A 124 20.95 13.07 22.32
CA ALA A 124 21.38 11.77 21.81
C ALA A 124 20.68 11.48 20.47
N LYS A 125 21.40 11.86 19.41
CA LYS A 125 21.19 11.59 17.99
C LYS A 125 21.12 10.06 17.76
N THR A 126 19.93 9.51 17.51
CA THR A 126 19.77 8.12 17.05
C THR A 126 20.12 8.02 15.57
N LYS A 127 21.33 7.51 15.36
CA LYS A 127 21.90 6.81 14.20
C LYS A 127 20.84 6.22 13.25
N ALA A 128 20.48 7.01 12.24
CA ALA A 128 19.78 6.58 11.03
C ALA A 128 20.63 7.04 9.83
N SER A 129 21.77 6.39 9.61
CA SER A 129 22.67 6.73 8.52
C SER A 129 23.73 5.67 8.28
N ALA A 130 23.35 4.39 8.21
CA ALA A 130 24.22 3.35 7.65
C ALA A 130 24.25 3.50 6.12
N GLY A 131 25.02 4.49 5.67
CA GLY A 131 25.08 4.97 4.28
C GLY A 131 25.70 6.37 4.15
N LEU A 132 25.92 7.08 5.26
CA LEU A 132 26.56 8.41 5.29
C LEU A 132 27.79 8.46 6.21
N ASP A 133 28.31 7.31 6.64
CA ASP A 133 29.41 7.21 7.62
C ASP A 133 30.77 7.73 7.09
N GLY A 134 30.85 8.18 5.83
CA GLY A 134 32.06 8.74 5.23
C GLY A 134 32.14 10.26 5.23
N VAL A 135 31.04 10.97 5.50
CA VAL A 135 31.04 12.44 5.45
C VAL A 135 31.31 12.97 6.85
N SER A 136 32.53 13.46 7.05
CA SER A 136 32.93 14.08 8.31
C SER A 136 32.25 15.45 8.49
N VAL A 137 31.99 15.84 9.74
CA VAL A 137 31.36 17.13 10.05
C VAL A 137 32.23 18.29 9.55
N ASP A 138 33.55 18.13 9.62
CA ASP A 138 34.53 19.09 9.10
C ASP A 138 34.41 19.30 7.57
N GLU A 139 34.02 18.26 6.83
CA GLU A 139 33.83 18.34 5.38
C GLU A 139 32.52 19.02 5.03
N LEU A 140 31.48 18.82 5.85
CA LEU A 140 30.21 19.54 5.72
C LEU A 140 30.38 21.05 5.93
N ASP A 141 31.10 21.45 6.98
CA ASP A 141 31.39 22.87 7.28
C ASP A 141 32.11 23.53 6.08
N ARG A 142 33.09 22.82 5.51
CA ARG A 142 33.85 23.32 4.35
C ARG A 142 32.99 23.44 3.08
N LEU A 143 32.04 22.53 2.87
CA LEU A 143 31.11 22.60 1.75
C LEU A 143 30.08 23.71 1.93
N GLU A 144 29.63 23.97 3.15
CA GLU A 144 28.66 25.02 3.46
C GLU A 144 29.28 26.41 3.26
N ASP A 145 30.52 26.64 3.73
CA ASP A 145 31.28 27.85 3.43
C ASP A 145 31.46 28.08 1.91
N ALA A 146 31.70 27.01 1.15
CA ALA A 146 31.86 27.09 -0.30
C ALA A 146 30.53 27.37 -1.03
N LEU A 147 29.40 27.02 -0.43
CA LEU A 147 28.08 27.24 -1.01
C LEU A 147 27.64 28.70 -0.81
N ASP A 148 27.92 29.28 0.35
CA ASP A 148 27.64 30.69 0.64
C ASP A 148 28.44 31.61 -0.30
N GLU A 149 29.69 31.27 -0.63
CA GLU A 149 30.51 32.03 -1.59
C GLU A 149 29.94 31.96 -3.04
N LEU A 150 29.23 30.88 -3.39
CA LEU A 150 28.59 30.74 -4.71
C LEU A 150 27.27 31.51 -4.82
N ASP A 151 26.55 31.74 -3.73
CA ASP A 151 25.27 32.48 -3.74
C ASP A 151 25.49 34.00 -3.78
N GLU A 152 26.66 34.48 -3.35
CA GLU A 152 27.06 35.90 -3.45
C GLU A 152 27.66 36.31 -4.81
N LEU A 153 27.86 35.36 -5.75
CA LEU A 153 28.37 35.60 -7.11
C LEU A 153 27.25 35.77 -8.16
#